data_AF-A0AAV7UKG0-F1
#
_entry.id   AF-A0AAV7UKG0-F1
#
_cell.length_a   1.000
_cell.length_b   1.000
_cell.length_c   1.000
_cell.angle_alpha   90.00
_cell.angle_beta   90.00
_cell.angle_gamma   90.00
#
_symmetry.space_group_name_H-M   'P 1'
#
loop_
_entity.id
_entity.type
_entity.pdbx_description
1 polymer ?
#
loop_
_entity_poly.entity_id
_entity_poly.type
_entity_poly.pdbx_seq_one_letter_code
_entity_poly.pdbx_strand_id
1 'polypeptide(L)'
;MHSAVRREIMEAISAYEDKPRDQWLFDYSAQAALTGSQIWWVADVGIAFERLEEGFETALKDYNRKQIAQLNALINMLLGELTPGDRQKIMTICTIDVHARDVVAKLIAQKVIRCRAITLMHF
;
A
#
# COMPACT_ATOMS: atom_id res chain seq x y z
N MET A 1 -10.83 -18.10 16.16
CA MET A 1 -11.05 -16.99 15.20
C MET A 1 -9.84 -16.07 15.10
N HIS A 2 -9.39 -15.41 16.18
CA HIS A 2 -8.22 -14.51 16.16
C HIS A 2 -6.91 -15.15 15.66
N SER A 3 -6.62 -16.40 16.06
CA SER A 3 -5.41 -17.11 15.64
C SER A 3 -5.38 -17.39 14.13
N ALA A 4 -6.52 -17.68 13.52
CA ALA A 4 -6.64 -17.97 12.10
C ALA A 4 -6.41 -16.71 11.25
N VAL A 5 -7.07 -15.60 11.62
CA VAL A 5 -6.89 -14.30 10.93
C VAL A 5 -5.45 -13.80 11.07
N ARG A 6 -4.86 -13.94 12.25
CA ARG A 6 -3.45 -13.59 12.46
C ARG A 6 -2.52 -14.40 11.55
N ARG A 7 -2.75 -15.70 11.42
CA ARG A 7 -1.94 -16.56 10.55
C ARG A 7 -2.08 -16.15 9.08
N GLU A 8 -3.30 -15.94 8.61
CA GLU A 8 -3.56 -15.50 7.23
C GLU A 8 -2.89 -14.15 6.94
N ILE A 9 -2.92 -13.20 7.88
CA ILE A 9 -2.19 -11.92 7.75
C ILE A 9 -0.68 -12.17 7.61
N MET A 10 -0.09 -13.05 8.41
CA MET A 10 1.36 -13.32 8.31
C MET A 10 1.73 -13.98 6.97
N GLU A 11 0.90 -14.91 6.49
CA GLU A 11 1.05 -15.51 5.15
C GLU A 11 0.94 -14.45 4.06
N ALA A 12 -0.06 -13.57 4.15
CA ALA A 12 -0.27 -12.48 3.20
C ALA A 12 0.91 -11.51 3.14
N ILE A 13 1.47 -11.14 4.30
CA ILE A 13 2.65 -10.28 4.38
C ILE A 13 3.85 -10.95 3.73
N SER A 14 4.08 -12.24 4.02
CA SER A 14 5.23 -12.99 3.51
C SER A 14 5.18 -13.15 1.99
N ALA A 15 3.99 -13.25 1.39
CA ALA A 15 3.83 -13.50 -0.04
C ALA A 15 3.59 -12.24 -0.89
N TYR A 16 3.63 -11.05 -0.29
CA TYR A 16 3.26 -9.80 -0.96
C TYR A 16 4.13 -9.48 -2.18
N GLU A 17 5.42 -9.82 -2.11
CA GLU A 17 6.37 -9.57 -3.20
C GLU A 17 6.49 -10.74 -4.20
N ASP A 18 5.86 -11.89 -3.93
CA ASP A 18 5.98 -13.08 -4.76
C ASP A 18 5.25 -12.94 -6.11
N LYS A 19 4.24 -12.06 -6.17
CA LYS A 19 3.42 -11.86 -7.38
C LYS A 19 2.91 -10.42 -7.50
N PRO A 20 2.43 -10.00 -8.69
CA PRO A 20 1.81 -8.69 -8.88
C PRO A 20 0.68 -8.44 -7.87
N ARG A 21 0.62 -7.22 -7.31
CA ARG A 21 -0.32 -6.87 -6.23
C ARG A 21 -1.78 -7.11 -6.61
N ASP A 22 -2.15 -6.79 -7.84
CA ASP A 22 -3.48 -7.02 -8.41
C ASP A 22 -3.87 -8.51 -8.44
N GLN A 23 -2.91 -9.42 -8.50
CA GLN A 23 -3.14 -10.87 -8.39
C GLN A 23 -3.10 -11.33 -6.93
N TRP A 24 -2.12 -10.87 -6.16
CA TRP A 24 -1.96 -11.18 -4.73
C TRP A 24 -3.23 -10.88 -3.93
N LEU A 25 -3.96 -9.83 -4.32
CA LEU A 25 -5.22 -9.49 -3.69
C LEU A 25 -6.25 -10.62 -3.72
N PHE A 26 -6.28 -11.51 -4.70
CA PHE A 26 -7.30 -12.55 -4.75
C PHE A 26 -7.00 -13.76 -3.85
N ASP A 27 -5.75 -13.91 -3.39
CA ASP A 27 -5.34 -15.10 -2.62
C ASP A 27 -5.75 -15.03 -1.15
N TYR A 28 -6.08 -13.84 -0.65
CA TYR A 28 -6.30 -13.59 0.78
C TYR A 28 -7.66 -12.99 1.05
N SER A 29 -8.17 -13.12 2.28
CA SER A 29 -9.39 -12.41 2.69
C SER A 29 -9.24 -10.88 2.58
N ALA A 30 -10.37 -10.16 2.54
CA ALA A 30 -10.36 -8.69 2.49
C ALA A 30 -9.56 -8.08 3.66
N GLN A 31 -9.74 -8.62 4.86
CA GLN A 31 -9.05 -8.14 6.06
C GLN A 31 -7.54 -8.40 6.00
N ALA A 32 -7.13 -9.59 5.55
CA ALA A 32 -5.71 -9.93 5.41
C ALA A 32 -5.03 -9.06 4.34
N ALA A 33 -5.66 -8.89 3.19
CA ALA A 33 -5.14 -8.06 2.10
C ALA A 33 -5.04 -6.56 2.48
N LEU A 34 -6.04 -6.02 3.19
CA LEU A 34 -6.02 -4.64 3.69
C LEU A 34 -4.92 -4.42 4.71
N THR A 35 -4.77 -5.36 5.66
CA THR A 35 -3.75 -5.27 6.71
C THR A 35 -2.34 -5.40 6.12
N GLY A 36 -2.13 -6.40 5.25
CA GLY A 36 -0.86 -6.61 4.56
C GLY A 36 -0.46 -5.41 3.70
N SER A 37 -1.42 -4.81 2.96
CA SER A 37 -1.17 -3.61 2.16
C SER A 37 -0.69 -2.42 3.02
N GLN A 38 -1.28 -2.22 4.20
CA GLN A 38 -0.88 -1.13 5.10
C GLN A 38 0.50 -1.36 5.71
N ILE A 39 0.82 -2.59 6.08
CA ILE A 39 2.15 -2.95 6.61
C ILE A 39 3.23 -2.70 5.57
N TRP A 40 3.00 -3.16 4.34
CA TRP A 40 3.94 -2.95 3.24
C TRP A 40 4.05 -1.48 2.83
N TRP A 41 2.96 -0.72 2.90
CA TRP A 41 3.04 0.72 2.68
C TRP A 41 3.95 1.42 3.70
N VAL A 42 3.82 1.11 4.99
CA VAL A 42 4.70 1.69 6.02
C VAL A 42 6.16 1.29 5.78
N ALA A 43 6.42 0.03 5.44
CA ALA A 43 7.75 -0.46 5.12
C ALA A 43 8.36 0.26 3.90
N ASP A 44 7.62 0.35 2.80
CA ASP A 44 8.05 1.03 1.57
C ASP A 44 8.32 2.53 1.79
N VAL A 45 7.49 3.21 2.60
CA VAL A 45 7.73 4.62 2.97
C VAL A 45 9.02 4.74 3.79
N GLY A 46 9.25 3.83 4.73
CA GLY A 46 10.51 3.75 5.51
C GLY A 46 11.73 3.61 4.60
N ILE A 47 11.69 2.66 3.67
CA ILE A 47 12.76 2.45 2.67
C ILE A 47 12.97 3.70 1.81
N ALA A 48 11.90 4.38 1.40
CA ALA A 48 12.01 5.62 0.63
C ALA A 48 12.68 6.75 1.44
N PHE A 49 12.43 6.81 2.75
CA PHE A 49 13.12 7.75 3.63
C PHE A 49 14.59 7.39 3.88
N GLU A 50 14.91 6.12 4.09
CA GLU A 50 16.29 5.65 4.22
C GLU A 50 17.11 6.04 2.99
N ARG A 51 16.58 5.77 1.79
CA ARG A 51 17.20 6.20 0.53
C ARG A 51 17.34 7.72 0.42
N LEU A 52 16.36 8.47 0.90
CA LEU A 52 16.45 9.94 0.90
C LEU A 52 17.59 10.42 1.81
N GLU A 53 17.79 9.78 2.97
CA GLU A 53 18.90 10.07 3.90
C GLU A 53 20.27 9.69 3.32
N GLU A 54 20.32 8.66 2.47
CA GLU A 54 21.51 8.27 1.68
C GLU A 54 21.82 9.23 0.51
N GLY A 55 20.95 10.21 0.24
CA GLY A 55 21.14 11.22 -0.81
C GLY A 55 20.37 10.95 -2.11
N PHE A 56 19.51 9.93 -2.16
CA PHE A 56 18.63 9.69 -3.31
C PHE A 56 17.41 10.64 -3.25
N GLU A 57 17.59 11.88 -3.72
CA GLU A 57 16.58 12.95 -3.64
C GLU A 57 15.23 12.64 -4.31
N THR A 58 15.19 11.67 -5.23
CA THR A 58 13.96 11.25 -5.93
C THR A 58 13.23 10.10 -5.26
N ALA A 59 13.77 9.49 -4.20
CA ALA A 59 13.23 8.25 -3.62
C ALA A 59 11.73 8.31 -3.29
N LEU A 60 11.27 9.36 -2.59
CA LEU A 60 9.84 9.55 -2.30
C LEU A 60 9.01 9.79 -3.57
N LYS A 61 9.54 10.51 -4.58
CA LYS A 61 8.84 10.75 -5.85
C LYS A 61 8.68 9.47 -6.65
N ASP A 62 9.72 8.64 -6.68
CA ASP A 62 9.69 7.36 -7.37
C ASP A 62 8.74 6.38 -6.66
N TYR A 63 8.71 6.39 -5.33
CA TYR A 63 7.71 5.65 -4.58
C TYR A 63 6.28 6.14 -4.84
N ASN A 64 6.06 7.47 -4.89
CA ASN A 64 4.74 8.02 -5.22
C ASN A 64 4.28 7.62 -6.63
N ARG A 65 5.18 7.55 -7.61
CA ARG A 65 4.90 7.01 -8.94
C ARG A 65 4.50 5.53 -8.90
N LYS A 66 5.20 4.71 -8.09
CA LYS A 66 4.82 3.30 -7.84
C LYS A 66 3.39 3.20 -7.29
N GLN A 67 3.03 4.03 -6.31
CA GLN A 67 1.68 4.06 -5.74
C GLN A 67 0.62 4.42 -6.78
N ILE A 68 0.88 5.43 -7.63
CA ILE A 68 -0.03 5.83 -8.71
C ILE A 68 -0.23 4.68 -9.71
N ALA A 69 0.86 4.00 -10.10
CA ALA A 69 0.79 2.86 -11.02
C ALA A 69 -0.02 1.70 -10.44
N GLN A 70 0.20 1.34 -9.18
CA GLN A 70 -0.56 0.30 -8.50
C GLN A 70 -2.05 0.67 -8.36
N LEU A 71 -2.35 1.90 -7.95
CA LEU A 71 -3.73 2.38 -7.83
C LEU A 71 -4.46 2.34 -9.19
N ASN A 72 -3.80 2.74 -10.27
CA ASN A 72 -4.38 2.67 -11.61
C ASN A 72 -4.65 1.22 -12.05
N ALA A 73 -3.78 0.27 -11.70
CA ALA A 73 -4.03 -1.15 -11.95
C ALA A 73 -5.32 -1.62 -11.25
N LEU A 74 -5.49 -1.28 -9.96
CA LEU A 74 -6.70 -1.62 -9.20
C LEU A 74 -7.97 -0.94 -9.76
N ILE A 75 -7.88 0.33 -10.15
CA ILE A 75 -9.00 1.04 -10.79
C ILE A 75 -9.38 0.36 -12.12
N ASN A 76 -8.40 -0.05 -12.92
CA ASN A 76 -8.66 -0.75 -14.17
C ASN A 76 -9.35 -2.10 -13.94
N MET A 77 -9.02 -2.82 -12.87
CA MET A 77 -9.73 -4.06 -12.52
C MET A 77 -11.22 -3.82 -12.24
N LEU A 78 -11.58 -2.69 -11.62
CA LEU A 78 -12.98 -2.34 -11.34
C LEU A 78 -13.80 -2.12 -12.62
N LEU A 79 -13.17 -1.87 -13.76
CA LEU A 79 -13.86 -1.77 -15.05
C LEU A 79 -14.24 -3.13 -15.63
N GLY A 80 -13.64 -4.22 -15.13
CA GLY A 80 -13.91 -5.59 -15.56
C GLY A 80 -15.03 -6.27 -14.77
N GLU A 81 -15.23 -7.56 -15.07
CA GLU A 81 -16.13 -8.44 -14.34
C GLU A 81 -15.46 -8.92 -13.04
N LEU A 82 -16.18 -8.77 -11.93
CA LEU A 82 -15.74 -9.14 -10.59
C LEU A 82 -16.96 -9.65 -9.80
N THR A 83 -16.73 -10.58 -8.87
CA THR A 83 -17.78 -10.91 -7.91
C THR A 83 -18.14 -9.68 -7.07
N PRO A 84 -19.36 -9.59 -6.51
CA PRO A 84 -19.73 -8.48 -5.62
C PRO A 84 -18.76 -8.30 -4.45
N GLY A 85 -18.26 -9.41 -3.88
CA GLY A 85 -17.29 -9.40 -2.79
C GLY A 85 -15.92 -8.86 -3.21
N ASP A 86 -15.39 -9.32 -4.34
CA ASP A 86 -14.10 -8.85 -4.85
C ASP A 86 -14.17 -7.37 -5.26
N ARG A 87 -15.27 -6.95 -5.88
CA ARG A 87 -15.49 -5.55 -6.23
C ARG A 87 -15.50 -4.67 -4.98
N GLN A 88 -16.22 -5.08 -3.93
CA GLN A 88 -16.24 -4.35 -2.66
C GLN A 88 -14.85 -4.30 -2.03
N LYS A 89 -14.13 -5.42 -2.01
CA LYS A 89 -12.77 -5.51 -1.49
C LYS A 89 -11.81 -4.55 -2.21
N ILE A 90 -11.78 -4.59 -3.55
CA ILE A 90 -10.90 -3.74 -4.36
C ILE A 90 -11.27 -2.27 -4.18
N MET A 91 -12.56 -1.92 -4.15
CA MET A 91 -13.01 -0.56 -3.83
C MET A 91 -12.47 -0.07 -2.49
N THR A 92 -12.57 -0.88 -1.44
CA THR A 92 -12.06 -0.53 -0.10
C THR A 92 -10.56 -0.29 -0.14
N ILE A 93 -9.79 -1.15 -0.82
CA ILE A 93 -8.34 -0.98 -0.95
C ILE A 93 -8.01 0.29 -1.73
N CYS A 94 -8.69 0.57 -2.85
CA CYS A 94 -8.52 1.82 -3.61
C CYS A 94 -8.75 3.06 -2.73
N THR A 95 -9.77 3.07 -1.88
CA THR A 95 -10.03 4.18 -0.94
C THR A 95 -8.84 4.41 -0.02
N ILE A 96 -8.29 3.36 0.59
CA ILE A 96 -7.14 3.45 1.48
C ILE A 96 -5.87 3.88 0.72
N ASP A 97 -5.64 3.33 -0.47
CA ASP A 97 -4.47 3.64 -1.29
C ASP A 97 -4.45 5.09 -1.77
N VAL A 98 -5.61 5.67 -2.09
CA VAL A 98 -5.75 7.11 -2.39
C VAL A 98 -5.22 7.93 -1.21
N HIS A 99 -5.63 7.61 0.02
CA HIS A 99 -5.13 8.32 1.21
C HIS A 99 -3.63 8.12 1.41
N ALA A 100 -3.15 6.88 1.33
CA ALA A 100 -1.72 6.55 1.45
C ALA A 100 -0.86 7.32 0.44
N ARG A 101 -1.32 7.44 -0.81
CA ARG A 101 -0.65 8.21 -1.87
C ARG A 101 -0.67 9.71 -1.60
N ASP A 102 -1.77 10.25 -1.07
CA ASP A 102 -1.86 11.67 -0.71
C ASP A 102 -0.91 12.04 0.43
N VAL A 103 -0.74 11.14 1.41
CA VAL A 103 0.23 11.36 2.49
C VAL A 103 1.63 11.47 1.91
N VAL A 104 2.04 10.55 1.03
CA VAL A 104 3.37 10.61 0.40
C VAL A 104 3.53 11.87 -0.47
N ALA A 105 2.50 12.25 -1.23
CA ALA A 105 2.51 13.48 -2.02
C ALA A 105 2.69 14.73 -1.14
N LYS A 106 2.03 14.79 0.03
CA LYS A 106 2.19 15.87 1.01
C LYS A 106 3.61 15.90 1.59
N LEU A 107 4.20 14.75 1.91
CA LEU A 107 5.58 14.66 2.40
C LEU A 107 6.58 15.21 1.38
N ILE A 108 6.39 14.90 0.10
CA ILE A 108 7.20 15.44 -1.00
C ILE A 108 7.04 16.97 -1.08
N ALA A 109 5.80 17.47 -1.05
CA ALA A 109 5.53 18.92 -1.13
C ALA A 109 6.14 19.70 0.04
N GLN A 110 6.14 19.11 1.24
CA GLN A 110 6.74 19.67 2.44
C GLN A 110 8.27 19.50 2.51
N LYS A 111 8.89 18.81 1.55
CA LYS A 111 10.33 18.49 1.54
C LYS A 111 10.80 17.83 2.84
N VAL A 112 10.00 16.91 3.37
CA VAL A 112 10.35 16.17 4.57
C VAL A 112 11.53 15.25 4.27
N ILE A 113 12.62 15.42 5.04
CA ILE A 113 13.87 14.67 4.87
C ILE A 113 14.11 13.59 5.93
N ARG A 114 13.23 13.47 6.93
CA ARG A 114 13.38 12.48 8.02
C ARG A 114 12.08 11.74 8.30
N CYS A 115 12.21 10.43 8.53
CA CYS A 115 11.10 9.52 8.78
C CYS A 115 10.32 9.79 10.09
N ARG A 116 10.78 10.70 10.97
CA ARG A 116 10.04 11.15 12.18
C ARG A 116 8.70 11.85 11.85
N ALA A 117 8.47 12.22 10.60
CA ALA A 117 7.22 12.82 10.15
C ALA A 117 6.04 11.83 10.02
N ILE A 118 6.26 10.52 10.19
CA ILE A 118 5.17 9.53 10.23
C ILE A 118 4.19 9.79 11.38
N THR A 119 4.55 10.61 12.37
CA THR A 119 3.64 11.15 13.40
C THR A 119 2.45 11.95 12.82
N LEU A 120 2.49 12.35 11.54
CA LEU A 120 1.37 12.96 10.81
C LEU A 120 0.30 11.93 10.35
N MET A 121 0.51 10.63 10.58
CA MET A 121 -0.46 9.55 10.30
C MET A 121 -1.47 9.33 11.44
N HIS A 122 -1.95 10.40 12.07
CA HIS A 122 -3.16 10.29 12.88
C HIS A 122 -4.36 10.36 11.94
N PHE A 123 -4.95 9.20 11.65
CA PHE A 123 -6.37 9.09 11.30
C PHE A 123 -7.22 9.24 12.55
#